data_AF-A0A1G2YX27-F1
#
_entry.id   AF-A0A1G2YX27-F1
#
_cell.length_a   1.000
_cell.length_b   1.000
_cell.length_c   1.000
_cell.angle_alpha   90.00
_cell.angle_beta   90.00
_cell.angle_gamma   90.00
#
_symmetry.space_group_name_H-M   'P 1'
#
loop_
_entity.id
_entity.type
_entity.pdbx_description
1 polymer ?
#
loop_
_entity_poly.entity_id
_entity_poly.type
_entity_poly.pdbx_seq_one_letter_code
_entity_poly.pdbx_strand_id
1 'polypeptide(L)'
;MFTFFDVMTVLMPIAGVLAGVAIGSFLGIVGSICGGVIGFVFGLVAGRLPLILVLRSIRQGLSRQSTDSLRQLLRRGDSPVPPLVLRELASRGEDIRSELDVVLQLLESDSVAQRRRGWMALKAAYPALAAKAAGYHPRASADQRNLKTKMLREMVR
;
A
#
# COMPACT_ATOMS: atom_id res chain seq x y z
N MET A 1 -8.94 4.60 11.59
CA MET A 1 -8.01 5.74 11.72
C MET A 1 -8.11 6.52 10.43
N PHE A 2 -8.61 7.74 10.50
CA PHE A 2 -8.73 8.64 9.37
C PHE A 2 -7.37 9.32 9.20
N THR A 3 -6.75 9.23 8.02
CA THR A 3 -5.43 9.81 7.74
C THR A 3 -5.57 11.16 7.04
N PHE A 4 -4.52 11.97 7.07
CA PHE A 4 -4.48 13.24 6.32
C PHE A 4 -4.77 13.04 4.81
N PHE A 5 -4.30 11.94 4.22
CA PHE A 5 -4.60 11.59 2.83
C PHE A 5 -6.09 11.33 2.59
N ASP A 6 -6.78 10.72 3.56
CA ASP A 6 -8.23 10.49 3.47
C ASP A 6 -9.00 11.82 3.49
N VAL A 7 -8.58 12.75 4.35
CA VAL A 7 -9.14 14.11 4.41
C VAL A 7 -8.95 14.84 3.08
N MET A 8 -7.74 14.81 2.52
CA MET A 8 -7.45 15.45 1.23
C MET A 8 -8.21 14.80 0.06
N THR A 9 -8.37 13.48 0.08
CA THR A 9 -9.12 12.75 -0.96
C THR A 9 -10.60 13.12 -0.97
N VAL A 10 -11.17 13.50 0.18
CA VAL A 10 -12.58 13.91 0.29
C VAL A 10 -12.76 15.41 0.06
N LEU A 11 -11.88 16.25 0.62
CA LEU A 11 -12.03 17.71 0.54
C LEU A 11 -11.69 18.27 -0.84
N MET A 12 -10.68 17.72 -1.53
CA MET A 12 -10.24 18.25 -2.83
C MET A 12 -11.31 18.15 -3.93
N PRO A 13 -12.08 17.06 -4.06
CA PRO A 13 -13.24 17.01 -4.98
C PRO A 13 -14.31 18.06 -4.67
N ILE A 14 -14.61 18.29 -3.37
CA ILE A 14 -15.60 19.28 -2.95
C ILE A 14 -15.13 20.69 -3.32
N ALA A 15 -13.88 21.03 -2.96
CA ALA A 15 -13.27 22.29 -3.33
C ALA A 15 -13.22 22.46 -4.87
N GLY A 16 -12.91 21.38 -5.58
CA GLY A 16 -12.91 21.34 -7.05
C GLY A 16 -14.28 21.65 -7.64
N VAL A 17 -15.37 21.03 -7.14
CA VAL A 17 -16.74 21.34 -7.57
C VAL A 17 -17.07 22.81 -7.33
N LEU A 18 -16.80 23.33 -6.13
CA LEU A 18 -17.11 24.71 -5.78
C LEU A 18 -16.38 25.71 -6.69
N ALA A 19 -15.07 25.50 -6.90
CA ALA A 19 -14.28 26.31 -7.82
C ALA A 19 -14.78 26.17 -9.27
N GLY A 20 -15.08 24.94 -9.70
CA GLY A 20 -15.57 24.64 -11.03
C GLY A 20 -16.93 25.28 -11.33
N VAL A 21 -17.87 25.24 -10.40
CA VAL A 21 -19.17 25.92 -10.51
C VAL A 21 -18.99 27.43 -10.54
N ALA A 22 -18.14 27.98 -9.66
CA ALA A 22 -17.89 29.42 -9.62
C ALA A 22 -17.33 29.94 -10.96
N ILE A 23 -16.37 29.23 -11.55
CA ILE A 23 -15.78 29.56 -12.86
C ILE A 23 -16.79 29.27 -13.99
N GLY A 24 -17.54 28.18 -13.91
CA GLY A 24 -18.51 27.80 -14.93
C GLY A 24 -19.70 28.75 -15.04
N SER A 25 -20.04 29.43 -13.95
CA SER A 25 -21.22 30.31 -13.87
C SER A 25 -21.20 31.48 -14.87
N PHE A 26 -20.02 31.88 -15.37
CA PHE A 26 -19.90 32.88 -16.43
C PHE A 26 -20.58 32.46 -17.75
N LEU A 27 -20.77 31.16 -18.00
CA LEU A 27 -21.46 30.62 -19.17
C LEU A 27 -22.90 30.15 -18.84
N GLY A 28 -23.45 30.62 -17.72
CA GLY A 28 -24.78 30.25 -17.24
C GLY A 28 -24.85 28.85 -16.64
N ILE A 29 -26.06 28.28 -16.60
CA ILE A 29 -26.35 27.00 -15.90
C ILE A 29 -25.54 25.84 -16.50
N VAL A 30 -25.46 25.77 -17.83
CA VAL A 30 -24.70 24.71 -18.51
C VAL A 30 -23.21 24.82 -18.16
N GLY A 31 -22.68 26.03 -18.14
CA GLY A 31 -21.32 26.30 -17.70
C GLY A 31 -21.06 25.86 -16.27
N SER A 32 -21.95 26.19 -15.33
CA SER A 32 -21.85 25.77 -13.93
C SER A 32 -21.82 24.24 -13.78
N ILE A 33 -22.66 23.52 -14.50
CA ILE A 33 -22.71 22.05 -14.45
C ILE A 33 -21.41 21.46 -15.01
N CYS A 34 -21.00 21.88 -16.21
CA CYS A 34 -19.77 21.40 -16.84
C CYS A 34 -18.53 21.74 -15.99
N GLY A 35 -18.46 22.97 -15.48
CA GLY A 35 -17.39 23.44 -14.60
C GLY A 35 -17.33 22.62 -13.31
N GLY A 36 -18.46 22.36 -12.66
CA GLY A 36 -18.54 21.53 -11.46
C GLY A 36 -18.05 20.10 -11.70
N VAL A 37 -18.43 19.47 -12.81
CA VAL A 37 -17.96 18.11 -13.17
C VAL A 37 -16.44 18.09 -13.42
N ILE A 38 -15.93 19.04 -14.20
CA ILE A 38 -14.48 19.15 -14.46
C ILE A 38 -13.73 19.38 -13.15
N GLY A 39 -14.22 20.32 -12.33
CA GLY A 39 -13.67 20.63 -11.02
C GLY A 39 -13.64 19.42 -10.09
N PHE A 40 -14.70 18.61 -10.05
CA PHE A 40 -14.73 17.36 -9.29
C PHE A 40 -13.64 16.39 -9.73
N VAL A 41 -13.51 16.17 -11.04
CA VAL A 41 -12.51 15.25 -11.61
C VAL A 41 -11.10 15.74 -11.27
N PHE A 42 -10.82 17.04 -11.45
CA PHE A 42 -9.53 17.62 -11.05
C PHE A 42 -9.28 17.51 -9.55
N GLY A 43 -10.30 17.74 -8.72
CA GLY A 43 -10.20 17.58 -7.27
C GLY A 43 -9.90 16.14 -6.85
N LEU A 44 -10.47 15.14 -7.53
CA LEU A 44 -10.13 13.72 -7.30
C LEU A 44 -8.67 13.41 -7.62
N VAL A 45 -8.15 13.95 -8.73
CA VAL A 45 -6.75 13.77 -9.12
C VAL A 45 -5.82 14.50 -8.15
N ALA A 46 -6.13 15.76 -7.83
CA ALA A 46 -5.35 16.60 -6.92
C ALA A 46 -5.31 16.02 -5.50
N GLY A 47 -6.42 15.49 -5.00
CA GLY A 47 -6.48 14.85 -3.68
C GLY A 47 -5.56 13.62 -3.55
N ARG A 48 -5.26 12.94 -4.66
CA ARG A 48 -4.36 11.79 -4.70
C ARG A 48 -2.90 12.15 -4.93
N LEU A 49 -2.62 13.37 -5.38
CA LEU A 49 -1.27 13.81 -5.77
C LEU A 49 -0.23 13.65 -4.64
N PRO A 50 -0.51 14.04 -3.37
CA PRO A 50 0.45 13.90 -2.28
C PRO A 50 0.86 12.43 -2.05
N LEU A 51 -0.11 11.51 -2.10
CA LEU A 51 0.16 10.08 -1.95
C LEU A 51 1.06 9.56 -3.09
N ILE A 52 0.79 9.97 -4.33
CA ILE A 52 1.58 9.59 -5.50
C ILE A 52 3.03 10.10 -5.36
N LEU A 53 3.21 11.35 -4.91
CA LEU A 53 4.54 11.93 -4.70
C LEU A 53 5.33 11.22 -3.61
N VAL A 54 4.69 10.89 -2.48
CA VAL A 54 5.33 10.12 -1.40
C VAL A 54 5.74 8.74 -1.89
N LEU A 55 4.85 8.02 -2.57
CA LEU A 55 5.17 6.69 -3.12
C LEU A 55 6.29 6.75 -4.16
N ARG A 56 6.31 7.79 -5.00
CA ARG A 56 7.38 8.01 -5.98
C ARG A 56 8.72 8.28 -5.29
N SER A 57 8.72 9.12 -4.25
CA SER A 57 9.93 9.42 -3.47
C SER A 57 10.49 8.18 -2.77
N ILE A 58 9.62 7.39 -2.11
CA ILE A 58 10.02 6.11 -1.49
C ILE A 58 10.62 5.18 -2.54
N ARG A 59 9.95 5.02 -3.68
CA ARG A 59 10.43 4.15 -4.77
C ARG A 59 11.79 4.60 -5.29
N GLN A 60 11.99 5.90 -5.49
CA GLN A 60 13.27 6.46 -5.92
C GLN A 60 14.37 6.29 -4.86
N GLY A 61 14.02 6.35 -3.57
CA GLY A 61 14.92 6.03 -2.48
C GLY A 61 15.38 4.57 -2.52
N LEU A 62 14.43 3.63 -2.68
CA LEU A 62 14.73 2.20 -2.78
C LEU A 62 15.55 1.87 -4.03
N SER A 63 15.26 2.50 -5.17
CA SER A 63 15.99 2.25 -6.42
C SER A 63 17.46 2.65 -6.37
N ARG A 64 17.84 3.54 -5.44
CA ARG A 64 19.24 3.96 -5.23
C ARG A 64 20.01 3.05 -4.27
N GLN A 65 19.33 2.19 -3.51
CA GLN A 65 19.99 1.27 -2.58
C GLN A 65 20.51 0.03 -3.31
N SER A 66 21.59 -0.56 -2.82
CA SER A 66 22.09 -1.86 -3.34
C SER A 66 21.13 -2.99 -2.96
N THR A 67 21.20 -4.10 -3.71
CA THR A 67 20.42 -5.30 -3.41
C THR A 67 20.65 -5.79 -1.98
N ASP A 68 21.90 -5.81 -1.52
CA ASP A 68 22.24 -6.27 -0.17
C ASP A 68 21.65 -5.36 0.92
N SER A 69 21.67 -4.04 0.71
CA SER A 69 21.02 -3.10 1.62
C SER A 69 19.50 -3.32 1.68
N LEU A 70 18.86 -3.59 0.54
CA LEU A 70 17.42 -3.89 0.49
C LEU A 70 17.07 -5.20 1.22
N ARG A 71 17.88 -6.26 1.03
CA ARG A 71 17.74 -7.52 1.78
C ARG A 71 17.93 -7.31 3.27
N GLN A 72 18.95 -6.55 3.65
CA GLN A 72 19.22 -6.24 5.06
C GLN A 72 18.07 -5.44 5.68
N LEU A 73 17.50 -4.48 4.94
CA LEU A 73 16.34 -3.69 5.36
C LEU A 73 15.10 -4.55 5.62
N LEU A 74 14.88 -5.60 4.81
CA LEU A 74 13.82 -6.58 5.05
C LEU A 74 14.10 -7.42 6.29
N ARG A 75 15.29 -8.03 6.37
CA ARG A 75 15.66 -8.98 7.43
C ARG A 75 15.72 -8.36 8.82
N ARG A 76 16.09 -7.08 8.93
CA ARG A 76 16.04 -6.35 10.21
C ARG A 76 14.62 -6.07 10.69
N GLY A 77 13.60 -6.20 9.84
CA GLY A 77 12.23 -5.82 10.16
C GLY A 77 12.00 -4.31 10.21
N ASP A 78 13.01 -3.51 9.86
CA ASP A 78 12.99 -2.04 9.88
C ASP A 78 12.18 -1.46 8.72
N SER A 79 11.94 -2.25 7.66
CA SER A 79 11.19 -1.78 6.49
C SER A 79 9.76 -1.34 6.89
N PRO A 80 9.41 -0.05 6.70
CA PRO A 80 8.04 0.41 6.92
C PRO A 80 7.09 -0.12 5.84
N VAL A 81 7.63 -0.49 4.67
CA VAL A 81 6.83 -0.95 3.52
C VAL A 81 7.49 -2.16 2.85
N PRO A 82 7.48 -3.36 3.50
CA PRO A 82 8.07 -4.57 2.91
C PRO A 82 7.57 -4.92 1.50
N PRO A 83 6.29 -4.71 1.12
CA PRO A 83 5.84 -4.92 -0.26
C PRO A 83 6.62 -4.15 -1.32
N LEU A 84 7.05 -2.91 -1.02
CA LEU A 84 7.80 -2.09 -1.96
C LEU A 84 9.24 -2.58 -2.11
N VAL A 85 9.86 -3.04 -1.02
CA VAL A 85 11.21 -3.59 -1.07
C VAL A 85 11.23 -4.90 -1.86
N LEU A 86 10.29 -5.81 -1.59
CA LEU A 86 10.17 -7.07 -2.35
C LEU A 86 9.89 -6.82 -3.83
N ARG A 87 9.04 -5.85 -4.15
CA ARG A 87 8.77 -5.46 -5.55
C ARG A 87 10.02 -4.91 -6.23
N GLU A 88 10.81 -4.09 -5.54
CA GLU A 88 12.06 -3.54 -6.07
C GLU A 88 13.08 -4.67 -6.32
N LEU A 89 13.27 -5.59 -5.36
CA LEU A 89 14.13 -6.77 -5.55
C LEU A 89 13.68 -7.61 -6.76
N ALA A 90 12.38 -7.92 -6.86
CA ALA A 90 11.83 -8.66 -7.99
C ALA A 90 12.05 -7.92 -9.33
N SER A 91 11.93 -6.59 -9.35
CA SER A 91 12.17 -5.80 -10.57
C SER A 91 13.62 -5.80 -11.03
N ARG A 92 14.56 -6.16 -10.14
CA ARG A 92 15.98 -6.34 -10.44
C ARG A 92 16.33 -7.77 -10.87
N GLY A 93 15.34 -8.67 -10.96
CA GLY A 93 15.56 -10.08 -11.29
C GLY A 93 16.05 -10.92 -10.11
N GLU A 94 16.02 -10.40 -8.88
CA GLU A 94 16.40 -11.16 -7.69
C GLU A 94 15.33 -12.21 -7.34
N ASP A 95 15.77 -13.38 -6.87
CA ASP A 95 14.85 -14.38 -6.36
C ASP A 95 14.30 -13.97 -4.99
N ILE A 96 13.11 -13.40 -5.02
CA ILE A 96 12.40 -13.00 -3.81
C ILE A 96 11.94 -14.20 -2.97
N ARG A 97 11.85 -15.42 -3.52
CA ARG A 97 11.42 -16.60 -2.74
C ARG A 97 12.31 -16.87 -1.53
N SER A 98 13.60 -16.55 -1.64
CA SER A 98 14.58 -16.60 -0.55
C SER A 98 14.22 -15.69 0.65
N GLU A 99 13.40 -14.67 0.44
CA GLU A 99 12.96 -13.72 1.48
C GLU A 99 11.57 -14.06 2.04
N LEU A 100 10.97 -15.19 1.65
CA LEU A 100 9.66 -15.62 2.15
C LEU A 100 9.66 -15.85 3.67
N ASP A 101 10.74 -16.43 4.21
CA ASP A 101 10.87 -16.65 5.65
C ASP A 101 10.77 -15.35 6.46
N VAL A 102 11.31 -14.24 5.92
CA VAL A 102 11.19 -12.92 6.55
C VAL A 102 9.74 -12.47 6.60
N VAL A 103 8.99 -12.71 5.52
CA VAL A 103 7.55 -12.38 5.48
C VAL A 103 6.75 -13.23 6.45
N LEU A 104 7.07 -14.52 6.58
CA LEU A 104 6.43 -15.41 7.55
C LEU A 104 6.74 -14.99 9.00
N GLN A 105 7.98 -14.61 9.30
CA GLN A 105 8.35 -14.05 10.61
C GLN A 105 7.55 -12.77 10.94
N LEU A 106 7.33 -11.89 9.95
CA LEU A 106 6.49 -10.71 10.14
C LEU A 106 5.03 -11.06 10.46
N LEU A 107 4.50 -12.16 9.93
CA LEU A 107 3.15 -12.65 10.25
C LEU A 107 3.07 -13.25 11.66
N GLU A 108 4.15 -13.84 12.14
CA GLU A 108 4.25 -14.47 13.47
C GLU A 108 4.49 -13.46 14.59
N SER A 109 5.02 -12.27 14.28
CA SER A 109 5.31 -11.20 15.23
C SER A 109 4.16 -10.89 16.20
N ASP A 110 4.48 -10.57 17.45
CA ASP A 110 3.52 -10.10 18.47
C ASP A 110 2.94 -8.72 18.15
N SER A 111 3.62 -7.93 17.33
CA SER A 111 3.14 -6.61 16.91
C SER A 111 2.10 -6.70 15.80
N VAL A 112 0.86 -6.24 16.08
CA VAL A 112 -0.22 -6.14 15.07
C VAL A 112 0.24 -5.36 13.83
N ALA A 113 1.06 -4.32 14.02
CA ALA A 113 1.57 -3.50 12.92
C ALA A 113 2.54 -4.29 12.02
N GLN A 114 3.42 -5.10 12.60
CA GLN A 114 4.32 -5.98 11.84
C GLN A 114 3.52 -7.07 11.11
N ARG A 115 2.53 -7.68 11.76
CA ARG A 115 1.63 -8.67 11.11
C ARG A 115 0.87 -8.11 9.94
N ARG A 116 0.37 -6.88 10.06
CA ARG A 116 -0.29 -6.19 8.94
C ARG A 116 0.68 -5.98 7.78
N ARG A 117 1.93 -5.57 8.07
CA ARG A 117 2.99 -5.42 7.06
C ARG A 117 3.34 -6.76 6.39
N GLY A 118 3.53 -7.83 7.17
CA GLY A 118 3.74 -9.19 6.67
C GLY A 118 2.59 -9.65 5.77
N TRP A 119 1.34 -9.41 6.17
CA TRP A 119 0.17 -9.78 5.36
C TRP A 119 0.08 -9.00 4.06
N MET A 120 0.38 -7.70 4.08
CA MET A 120 0.46 -6.90 2.85
C MET A 120 1.58 -7.41 1.94
N ALA A 121 2.74 -7.77 2.51
CA ALA A 121 3.87 -8.31 1.76
C ALA A 121 3.52 -9.66 1.13
N LEU A 122 2.88 -10.55 1.88
CA LEU A 122 2.45 -11.86 1.39
C LEU A 122 1.50 -11.72 0.20
N LYS A 123 0.47 -10.87 0.32
CA LYS A 123 -0.49 -10.64 -0.77
C LYS A 123 0.14 -10.03 -2.02
N ALA A 124 1.09 -9.11 -1.84
CA ALA A 124 1.70 -8.39 -2.95
C ALA A 124 2.75 -9.23 -3.69
N ALA A 125 3.60 -9.96 -2.95
CA ALA A 125 4.75 -10.66 -3.51
C ALA A 125 4.51 -12.17 -3.72
N TYR A 126 3.58 -12.78 -2.98
CA TYR A 126 3.31 -14.23 -3.00
C TYR A 126 1.80 -14.52 -3.12
N PRO A 127 1.12 -14.03 -4.18
CA PRO A 127 -0.34 -14.09 -4.28
C PRO A 127 -0.90 -15.51 -4.23
N ALA A 128 -0.21 -16.50 -4.82
CA ALA A 128 -0.61 -17.90 -4.78
C ALA A 128 -0.59 -18.48 -3.35
N LEU A 129 0.39 -18.10 -2.54
CA LEU A 129 0.48 -18.52 -1.14
C LEU A 129 -0.54 -17.76 -0.27
N ALA A 130 -0.73 -16.46 -0.53
CA ALA A 130 -1.75 -15.66 0.13
C ALA A 130 -3.17 -16.20 -0.10
N ALA A 131 -3.48 -16.71 -1.29
CA ALA A 131 -4.76 -17.34 -1.60
C ALA A 131 -5.03 -18.58 -0.73
N LYS A 132 -3.99 -19.38 -0.44
CA LYS A 132 -4.10 -20.55 0.45
C LYS A 132 -4.30 -20.15 1.92
N ALA A 133 -3.84 -18.96 2.31
CA ALA A 133 -4.11 -18.37 3.63
C ALA A 133 -5.39 -17.52 3.67
N ALA A 134 -6.39 -17.85 2.84
CA ALA A 134 -7.70 -17.20 2.90
C ALA A 134 -8.26 -17.22 4.34
N GLY A 135 -8.79 -16.07 4.77
CA GLY A 135 -9.29 -15.86 6.13
C GLY A 135 -8.22 -15.49 7.18
N TYR A 136 -6.96 -15.31 6.80
CA TYR A 136 -5.97 -14.76 7.73
C TYR A 136 -6.30 -13.31 8.10
N HIS A 137 -6.44 -13.06 9.41
CA HIS A 137 -6.65 -11.71 9.95
C HIS A 137 -5.51 -11.34 10.90
N PRO A 138 -4.75 -10.25 10.63
CA PRO A 138 -3.64 -9.80 11.49
C PRO A 138 -4.04 -9.50 12.96
N ARG A 139 -5.33 -9.33 13.23
CA ARG A 139 -5.91 -9.06 14.55
C ARG A 139 -6.60 -10.27 15.18
N ALA A 140 -6.56 -11.43 14.54
CA ALA A 140 -7.10 -12.67 15.11
C ALA A 140 -6.36 -13.08 16.39
N SER A 141 -6.97 -13.98 17.16
CA SER A 141 -6.35 -14.55 18.36
C SER A 141 -5.02 -15.25 18.04
N ALA A 142 -4.16 -15.39 19.05
CA ALA A 142 -2.85 -16.04 18.86
C ALA A 142 -2.98 -17.45 18.28
N ASP A 143 -3.93 -18.25 18.76
CA ASP A 143 -4.13 -19.63 18.30
C ASP A 143 -4.54 -19.70 16.83
N GLN A 144 -5.48 -18.86 16.39
CA GLN A 144 -5.89 -18.79 14.99
C GLN A 144 -4.76 -18.33 14.07
N ARG A 145 -3.91 -17.41 14.55
CA ARG A 145 -2.73 -16.95 13.80
C ARG A 145 -1.70 -18.05 13.66
N ASN A 146 -1.32 -18.69 14.77
CA ASN A 146 -0.31 -19.74 14.83
C ASN A 146 -0.69 -20.94 13.97
N LEU A 147 -1.96 -21.34 13.97
CA LEU A 147 -2.46 -22.41 13.12
C LEU A 147 -2.25 -22.08 11.63
N LYS A 148 -2.58 -20.85 11.22
CA LYS A 148 -2.47 -20.42 9.82
C LYS A 148 -1.02 -20.20 9.37
N THR A 149 -0.17 -19.63 10.22
CA THR A 149 1.26 -19.46 9.90
C THR A 149 1.99 -20.80 9.86
N LYS A 150 1.65 -21.74 10.74
CA LYS A 150 2.17 -23.13 10.68
C LYS A 150 1.79 -23.82 9.37
N MET A 151 0.51 -23.76 8.98
CA MET A 151 0.04 -24.29 7.70
C MET A 151 0.79 -23.68 6.51
N LEU A 152 1.06 -22.37 6.56
CA LEU A 152 1.84 -21.68 5.52
C LEU A 152 3.28 -22.19 5.45
N ARG A 153 3.96 -22.43 6.59
CA ARG A 153 5.32 -22.99 6.61
C ARG A 153 5.36 -24.41 6.07
N GLU A 154 4.37 -25.24 6.41
CA GLU A 154 4.27 -26.62 5.92
C GLU A 154 4.09 -26.70 4.40
N MET A 155 3.45 -25.72 3.78
CA MET A 155 3.25 -25.65 2.33
C MET A 155 4.50 -25.20 1.54
N VAL A 156 5.51 -24.67 2.23
CA VAL A 156 6.73 -24.09 1.63
C VAL A 156 7.92 -25.06 1.74
N ARG A 157 7.86 -26.01 2.68
CA ARG A 157 8.79 -27.14 2.77
C ARG A 157 8.49 -28.18 1.69
#